data_AF-A0A959RWC4-F1
#
_entry.id   AF-A0A959RWC4-F1
#
_cell.length_a   1.000
_cell.length_b   1.000
_cell.length_c   1.000
_cell.angle_alpha   90.00
_cell.angle_beta   90.00
_cell.angle_gamma   90.00
#
_symmetry.space_group_name_H-M   'P 1'
#
loop_
_entity.id
_entity.type
_entity.pdbx_description
1 polymer ?
#
loop_
_entity_poly.entity_id
_entity_poly.type
_entity_poly.pdbx_seq_one_letter_code
_entity_poly.pdbx_strand_id
1 'polypeptide(L)'
;YPIAAVFFVFITSYLKRDFGPMYKAELNARQNGINEGKNLKGKIAKLDDAINEEKSKWYNGAIPIAIILFGTIFGLFYTGMQSIEAKGVTNYGLQEIINNSDSYRALLWASLVAGLAAIILTFSQRIKSLNDTINDWQSGVQSMMVAVIILIVAWGISAITKDLNTADYLISIVSDSIHPRLFPVIVFVACGFISFATGTSWGTMAIVMPIVIPMAASISGLENYSPADTHLIIIGVISSVLAG
;
A
#
# COMPACT_ATOMS: atom_id res chain seq x y z
N TYR A 1 1.16 -9.10 -15.22
CA TYR A 1 2.11 -8.01 -14.95
C TYR A 1 2.86 -8.18 -13.61
N PRO A 2 2.22 -8.33 -12.43
CA PRO A 2 2.94 -8.36 -11.14
C PRO A 2 3.98 -9.48 -11.04
N ILE A 3 3.63 -10.67 -11.52
CA ILE A 3 4.54 -11.83 -11.58
C ILE A 3 5.74 -11.55 -12.49
N ALA A 4 5.52 -10.88 -13.62
CA ALA A 4 6.60 -10.50 -14.53
C ALA A 4 7.50 -9.42 -13.94
N ALA A 5 6.96 -8.47 -13.17
CA ALA A 5 7.75 -7.47 -12.44
C ALA A 5 8.61 -8.10 -11.33
N VAL A 6 8.05 -9.04 -10.56
CA VAL A 6 8.83 -9.81 -9.57
C VAL A 6 9.95 -10.58 -10.26
N PHE A 7 9.64 -11.27 -11.36
CA PHE A 7 10.64 -12.00 -12.14
C PHE A 7 11.71 -11.08 -12.72
N PHE A 8 11.32 -9.89 -13.18
CA PHE A 8 12.24 -8.85 -13.66
C PHE A 8 13.20 -8.38 -12.57
N VAL A 9 12.71 -8.13 -11.34
CA VAL A 9 13.56 -7.77 -10.19
C VAL A 9 14.54 -8.89 -9.84
N PHE A 10 14.11 -10.15 -9.88
CA PHE A 10 15.01 -11.29 -9.68
C PHE A 10 16.09 -11.37 -10.76
N ILE A 11 15.72 -11.17 -12.02
CA ILE A 11 16.63 -11.12 -13.16
C ILE A 11 17.66 -10.00 -12.98
N THR A 12 17.23 -8.76 -12.71
CA THR A 12 18.15 -7.62 -12.56
C THR A 12 19.09 -7.81 -11.36
N SER A 13 18.59 -8.37 -10.25
CA SER A 13 19.40 -8.71 -9.08
C SER A 13 20.46 -9.78 -9.38
N TYR A 14 20.08 -10.85 -10.09
CA TYR A 14 21.01 -11.92 -10.45
C TYR A 14 22.05 -11.47 -11.50
N LEU A 15 21.61 -10.75 -12.54
CA LEU A 15 22.47 -10.29 -13.63
C LEU A 15 23.29 -9.05 -13.26
N LYS A 16 22.99 -8.38 -12.14
CA LYS A 16 23.58 -7.09 -11.73
C LYS A 16 23.64 -6.07 -12.87
N ARG A 17 22.62 -6.09 -13.75
CA ARG A 17 22.58 -5.27 -14.94
C ARG A 17 21.23 -4.60 -15.03
N ASP A 18 21.26 -3.29 -14.84
CA ASP A 18 20.09 -2.45 -15.06
C ASP A 18 19.81 -2.28 -16.56
N PHE A 19 18.62 -1.79 -16.90
CA PHE A 19 18.20 -1.62 -18.29
C PHE A 19 17.88 -0.15 -18.64
N GLY A 20 18.20 0.24 -19.87
CA GLY A 20 17.80 1.51 -20.46
C GLY A 20 18.38 2.76 -19.76
N PRO A 21 17.56 3.76 -19.40
CA PRO A 21 18.04 4.99 -18.76
C PRO A 21 18.63 4.74 -17.36
N MET A 22 18.18 3.69 -16.65
CA MET A 22 18.67 3.32 -15.32
C MET A 22 20.11 2.78 -15.39
N TYR A 23 20.44 1.97 -16.39
CA TYR A 23 21.82 1.52 -16.65
C TYR A 23 22.76 2.69 -16.97
N LYS A 24 22.30 3.68 -17.74
CA LYS A 24 23.09 4.88 -18.03
C LYS A 24 23.32 5.72 -16.77
N ALA A 25 22.33 5.80 -15.88
CA ALA A 25 22.46 6.45 -14.58
C ALA A 25 23.44 5.69 -13.66
N GLU A 26 23.35 4.36 -13.61
CA GLU A 26 24.28 3.49 -12.86
C GLU A 26 25.73 3.68 -13.34
N LEU A 27 25.95 3.68 -14.66
CA LEU A 27 27.27 3.88 -15.26
C LEU A 27 27.81 5.29 -14.99
N ASN A 28 26.95 6.31 -15.12
CA ASN A 28 27.29 7.69 -14.79
C ASN A 28 27.61 7.87 -13.30
N ALA A 29 26.88 7.23 -12.40
CA ALA A 29 27.17 7.28 -10.96
C ALA A 29 28.51 6.60 -10.63
N ARG A 30 28.83 5.49 -11.31
CA ARG A 30 30.13 4.80 -11.17
C ARG A 30 31.30 5.58 -11.74
N GLN A 31 31.11 6.28 -12.86
CA GLN A 31 32.19 6.96 -13.58
C GLN A 31 32.39 8.42 -13.13
N ASN A 32 31.31 9.15 -12.87
CA ASN A 32 31.31 10.60 -12.65
C ASN A 32 30.88 11.00 -11.23
N GLY A 33 30.51 10.04 -10.38
CA GLY A 33 29.87 10.30 -9.09
C GLY A 33 28.42 10.83 -9.24
N ILE A 34 27.69 10.85 -8.12
CA ILE A 34 26.27 11.23 -8.08
C ILE A 34 26.14 12.76 -8.25
N ASN A 35 26.03 13.22 -9.49
CA ASN A 35 25.64 14.59 -9.84
C ASN A 35 24.11 14.72 -9.88
N GLU A 36 23.47 14.58 -8.72
CA GLU A 36 22.04 14.83 -8.57
C GLU A 36 21.76 16.32 -8.43
N GLY A 37 20.73 16.80 -9.14
CA GLY A 37 20.22 18.16 -9.01
C GLY A 37 19.94 18.51 -7.54
N LYS A 38 20.40 19.70 -7.13
CA LYS A 38 20.47 20.24 -5.76
C LYS A 38 19.21 20.11 -4.87
N ASN A 39 18.06 19.71 -5.39
CA ASN A 39 16.79 19.66 -4.65
C ASN A 39 16.39 18.27 -4.09
N LEU A 40 16.92 17.15 -4.60
CA LEU A 40 16.62 15.80 -4.09
C LEU A 40 17.57 15.37 -2.94
N LYS A 41 18.82 15.84 -2.98
CA LYS A 41 19.85 15.58 -1.97
C LYS A 41 19.41 15.97 -0.55
N GLY A 42 18.62 17.03 -0.37
CA GLY A 42 18.23 17.50 0.97
C GLY A 42 17.38 16.51 1.78
N LYS A 43 16.63 15.62 1.11
CA LYS A 43 15.78 14.61 1.75
C LYS A 43 16.46 13.25 1.87
N ILE A 44 17.28 12.87 0.89
CA ILE A 44 17.94 11.55 0.83
C ILE A 44 19.29 11.57 1.57
N ALA A 45 20.09 12.65 1.46
CA ALA A 45 21.40 12.71 2.12
C ALA A 45 21.30 12.73 3.67
N LYS A 46 20.19 13.24 4.22
CA LYS A 46 19.94 13.17 5.68
C LYS A 46 19.65 11.74 6.17
N LEU A 47 19.21 10.83 5.29
CA LEU A 47 19.01 9.42 5.62
C LEU A 47 20.35 8.66 5.62
N ASP A 48 21.26 8.98 4.69
CA ASP A 48 22.57 8.31 4.59
C ASP A 48 23.56 8.77 5.67
N ASP A 49 23.62 10.06 6.01
CA ASP A 49 24.53 10.58 7.06
C ASP A 49 24.19 10.05 8.48
N ALA A 50 23.02 9.41 8.65
CA ALA A 50 22.51 8.94 9.93
C ALA A 50 22.81 7.45 10.23
N ILE A 51 23.44 6.72 9.30
CA ILE A 51 23.73 5.29 9.43
C ILE A 51 25.19 5.11 9.83
N ASN A 52 25.45 4.86 11.12
CA ASN A 52 26.72 4.26 11.53
C ASN A 52 26.75 2.80 11.03
N GLU A 53 27.21 2.59 9.80
CA GLU A 53 27.25 1.27 9.13
C GLU A 53 27.99 0.21 9.96
N GLU A 54 28.99 0.60 10.76
CA GLU A 54 29.77 -0.34 11.57
C GLU A 54 28.98 -1.01 12.72
N LYS A 55 27.85 -0.46 13.16
CA LYS A 55 27.09 -0.99 14.32
C LYS A 55 25.66 -1.42 14.01
N SER A 56 25.15 -1.14 12.81
CA SER A 56 23.79 -1.48 12.44
C SER A 56 23.69 -2.90 11.91
N LYS A 57 23.00 -3.78 12.65
CA LYS A 57 22.77 -5.17 12.23
C LYS A 57 21.37 -5.34 11.69
N TRP A 58 21.20 -6.20 10.67
CA TRP A 58 19.93 -6.42 9.97
C TRP A 58 18.75 -6.76 10.89
N TYR A 59 19.02 -7.43 12.02
CA TYR A 59 17.98 -7.81 12.97
C TYR A 59 17.33 -6.60 13.68
N ASN A 60 18.00 -5.44 13.72
CA ASN A 60 17.44 -4.21 14.30
C ASN A 60 16.25 -3.69 13.50
N GLY A 61 16.21 -3.96 12.19
CA GLY A 61 15.04 -3.71 11.35
C GLY A 61 14.07 -4.90 11.32
N ALA A 62 14.60 -6.13 11.22
CA ALA A 62 13.75 -7.31 11.06
C ALA A 62 12.90 -7.64 12.30
N ILE A 63 13.43 -7.46 13.52
CA ILE A 63 12.71 -7.78 14.75
C ILE A 63 11.46 -6.89 14.93
N PRO A 64 11.54 -5.55 14.86
CA PRO A 64 10.34 -4.70 14.93
C PRO A 64 9.30 -5.06 13.86
N ILE A 65 9.73 -5.34 12.64
CA ILE A 65 8.83 -5.74 11.55
C ILE A 65 8.11 -7.06 11.88
N ALA A 66 8.85 -8.05 12.38
CA ALA A 66 8.26 -9.32 12.82
C ALA A 66 7.28 -9.12 13.97
N ILE A 67 7.59 -8.24 14.93
CA ILE A 67 6.68 -7.90 16.05
C ILE A 67 5.38 -7.29 15.53
N ILE A 68 5.42 -6.37 14.55
CA ILE A 68 4.19 -5.83 13.95
C ILE A 68 3.41 -6.94 13.26
N LEU A 69 4.08 -7.76 12.44
CA LEU A 69 3.43 -8.77 11.63
C LEU A 69 2.73 -9.84 12.50
N PHE A 70 3.47 -10.45 13.41
CA PHE A 70 2.91 -11.45 14.31
C PHE A 70 1.98 -10.81 15.35
N GLY A 71 2.34 -9.65 15.90
CA GLY A 71 1.51 -8.94 16.87
C GLY A 71 0.15 -8.54 16.30
N THR A 72 0.08 -8.15 15.02
CA THR A 72 -1.19 -7.85 14.35
C THR A 72 -2.01 -9.12 14.18
N ILE A 73 -1.41 -10.22 13.71
CA ILE A 73 -2.10 -11.51 13.57
C ILE A 73 -2.66 -11.95 14.94
N PHE A 74 -1.84 -11.99 15.98
CA PHE A 74 -2.27 -12.33 17.34
C PHE A 74 -3.33 -11.36 17.87
N GLY A 75 -3.20 -10.06 17.60
CA GLY A 75 -4.18 -9.06 18.00
C GLY A 75 -5.54 -9.26 17.32
N LEU A 76 -5.56 -9.62 16.03
CA LEU A 76 -6.79 -9.94 15.31
C LEU A 76 -7.44 -11.21 15.88
N PHE A 77 -6.67 -12.24 16.18
CA PHE A 77 -7.19 -13.45 16.83
C PHE A 77 -7.75 -13.16 18.23
N TYR A 78 -7.02 -12.39 19.04
CA TYR A 78 -7.42 -12.08 20.42
C TYR A 78 -8.69 -11.23 20.45
N THR A 79 -8.73 -10.14 19.69
CA THR A 79 -9.91 -9.27 19.60
C THR A 79 -11.09 -9.96 18.92
N GLY A 80 -10.84 -10.80 17.92
CA GLY A 80 -11.86 -11.60 17.25
C GLY A 80 -12.50 -12.65 18.16
N MET A 81 -11.70 -13.38 18.96
CA MET A 81 -12.23 -14.34 19.94
C MET A 81 -13.06 -13.64 21.01
N GLN A 82 -12.59 -12.52 21.55
CA GLN A 82 -13.35 -11.74 22.53
C GLN A 82 -14.71 -11.27 21.98
N SER A 83 -14.74 -10.86 20.71
CA SER A 83 -15.95 -10.43 20.01
C SER A 83 -16.94 -11.58 19.78
N ILE A 84 -16.45 -12.78 19.49
CA ILE A 84 -17.26 -13.99 19.27
C ILE A 84 -17.79 -14.57 20.58
N GLU A 85 -16.96 -14.60 21.62
CA GLU A 85 -17.37 -15.04 22.97
C GLU A 85 -18.51 -14.16 23.50
N ALA A 86 -18.43 -12.85 23.28
CA ALA A 86 -19.52 -11.91 23.59
C ALA A 86 -20.80 -12.15 22.79
N LYS A 87 -20.72 -12.79 21.61
CA LYS A 87 -21.87 -13.16 20.77
C LYS A 87 -22.42 -14.57 21.04
N GLY A 88 -21.76 -15.37 21.88
CA GLY A 88 -22.22 -16.71 22.28
C GLY A 88 -22.27 -17.75 21.15
N VAL A 89 -21.60 -17.51 20.02
CA VAL A 89 -21.53 -18.45 18.90
C VAL A 89 -20.54 -19.55 19.27
N THR A 90 -20.89 -20.82 19.11
CA THR A 90 -20.07 -21.99 19.53
C THR A 90 -19.37 -22.73 18.37
N ASN A 91 -19.75 -22.46 17.12
CA ASN A 91 -19.08 -22.96 15.92
C ASN A 91 -18.49 -21.77 15.15
N TYR A 92 -17.20 -21.51 15.34
CA TYR A 92 -16.49 -20.40 14.69
C TYR A 92 -15.34 -20.93 13.84
N GLY A 93 -15.35 -20.55 12.56
CA GLY A 93 -14.23 -20.75 11.65
C GLY A 93 -13.22 -19.60 11.75
N LEU A 94 -12.01 -19.81 11.21
CA LEU A 94 -10.94 -18.79 11.16
C LEU A 94 -11.41 -17.48 10.51
N GLN A 95 -12.25 -17.58 9.47
CA GLN A 95 -12.81 -16.44 8.75
C GLN A 95 -13.75 -15.61 9.63
N GLU A 96 -14.53 -16.25 10.51
CA GLU A 96 -15.48 -15.57 11.38
C GLU A 96 -14.76 -14.76 12.47
N ILE A 97 -13.65 -15.30 12.99
CA ILE A 97 -12.78 -14.62 13.97
C ILE A 97 -12.19 -13.34 13.36
N ILE A 98 -11.67 -13.43 12.13
CA ILE A 98 -11.07 -12.29 11.45
C ILE A 98 -12.14 -11.25 11.10
N ASN A 99 -13.30 -11.67 10.59
CA ASN A 99 -14.40 -10.76 10.24
C ASN A 99 -14.93 -9.96 11.44
N ASN A 100 -14.93 -10.55 12.63
CA ASN A 100 -15.43 -9.91 13.85
C ASN A 100 -14.33 -9.26 14.70
N SER A 101 -13.09 -9.24 14.21
CA SER A 101 -11.93 -8.68 14.94
C SER A 101 -11.89 -7.16 14.88
N ASP A 102 -11.32 -6.54 15.92
CA ASP A 102 -11.04 -5.11 15.94
C ASP A 102 -9.63 -4.87 15.39
N SER A 103 -9.55 -4.66 14.07
CA SER A 103 -8.30 -4.42 13.36
C SER A 103 -7.58 -3.16 13.87
N TYR A 104 -8.33 -2.15 14.31
CA TYR A 104 -7.75 -0.91 14.82
C TYR A 104 -6.99 -1.14 16.13
N ARG A 105 -7.61 -1.84 17.10
CA ARG A 105 -6.94 -2.20 18.36
C ARG A 105 -5.73 -3.11 18.13
N ALA A 106 -5.88 -4.11 17.27
CA ALA A 106 -4.79 -5.04 16.95
C ALA A 106 -3.57 -4.31 16.38
N LEU A 107 -3.77 -3.43 15.39
CA LEU A 107 -2.71 -2.63 14.78
C LEU A 107 -2.10 -1.62 15.74
N LEU A 108 -2.89 -0.99 16.61
CA LEU A 108 -2.40 -0.06 17.62
C LEU A 108 -1.44 -0.73 18.60
N TRP A 109 -1.82 -1.85 19.19
CA TRP A 109 -0.94 -2.55 20.13
C TRP A 109 0.30 -3.11 19.44
N ALA A 110 0.16 -3.70 18.25
CA ALA A 110 1.28 -4.26 17.51
C ALA A 110 2.31 -3.18 17.12
N SER A 111 1.86 -2.03 16.61
CA SER A 111 2.73 -0.92 16.23
C SER A 111 3.41 -0.26 17.43
N LEU A 112 2.70 -0.12 18.56
CA LEU A 112 3.29 0.40 19.80
C LEU A 112 4.39 -0.51 20.34
N VAL A 113 4.14 -1.82 20.44
CA VAL A 113 5.13 -2.79 20.93
C VAL A 113 6.34 -2.84 20.00
N ALA A 114 6.13 -2.81 18.67
CA ALA A 114 7.22 -2.80 17.72
C ALA A 114 8.05 -1.51 17.76
N GLY A 115 7.40 -0.34 17.90
CA GLY A 115 8.08 0.93 18.08
C GLY A 115 8.95 0.95 19.33
N LEU A 116 8.41 0.47 20.46
CA LEU A 116 9.16 0.31 21.70
C LEU A 116 10.32 -0.68 21.54
N ALA A 117 10.10 -1.82 20.89
CA ALA A 117 11.14 -2.79 20.63
C ALA A 117 12.28 -2.21 19.77
N ALA A 118 11.94 -1.42 18.74
CA ALA A 118 12.94 -0.73 17.91
C ALA A 118 13.79 0.26 18.74
N ILE A 119 13.15 1.03 19.63
CA ILE A 119 13.85 1.97 20.53
C ILE A 119 14.76 1.20 21.49
N ILE A 120 14.26 0.14 22.12
CA ILE A 120 15.01 -0.68 23.08
C ILE A 120 16.22 -1.35 22.40
N LEU A 121 16.04 -1.92 21.22
CA LEU A 121 17.14 -2.57 20.48
C LEU A 121 18.22 -1.57 20.09
N THR A 122 17.82 -0.38 19.61
CA THR A 122 18.74 0.69 19.20
C THR A 122 19.53 1.25 20.38
N PHE A 123 18.86 1.47 21.51
CA PHE A 123 19.46 1.97 22.73
C PHE A 123 20.35 0.94 23.43
N SER A 124 19.89 -0.32 23.56
CA SER A 124 20.63 -1.41 24.20
C SER A 124 21.96 -1.70 23.50
N GLN A 125 21.97 -1.60 22.16
CA GLN A 125 23.18 -1.77 21.35
C GLN A 125 24.05 -0.51 21.27
N ARG A 126 23.65 0.58 21.96
CA ARG A 126 24.35 1.88 21.98
C ARG A 126 24.67 2.38 20.56
N ILE A 127 23.71 2.21 19.64
CA ILE A 127 23.85 2.64 18.24
C ILE A 127 23.64 4.16 18.17
N LYS A 128 22.60 4.65 18.85
CA LYS A 128 22.26 6.06 18.98
C LYS A 128 21.82 6.38 20.42
N SER A 129 21.86 7.66 20.78
CA SER A 129 21.30 8.11 22.06
C SER A 129 19.78 7.99 22.06
N LEU A 130 19.16 7.98 23.24
CA LEU A 130 17.69 7.93 23.36
C LEU A 130 17.03 9.12 22.66
N ASN A 131 17.59 10.32 22.81
CA ASN A 131 17.08 11.53 22.16
C ASN A 131 17.15 11.42 20.64
N ASP A 132 18.27 10.95 20.09
CA ASP A 132 18.40 10.78 18.64
C ASP A 132 17.45 9.71 18.11
N THR A 133 17.27 8.62 18.86
CA THR A 133 16.33 7.54 18.49
C THR A 133 14.89 8.03 18.48
N ILE A 134 14.50 8.89 19.44
CA ILE A 134 13.16 9.51 19.48
C ILE A 134 13.00 10.51 18.32
N ASN A 135 14.04 11.30 18.01
CA ASN A 135 14.01 12.23 16.87
C ASN A 135 13.86 11.49 15.54
N ASP A 136 14.54 10.35 15.37
CA ASP A 136 14.39 9.49 14.20
C ASP A 136 12.98 8.90 14.12
N TRP A 137 12.44 8.43 15.25
CA TRP A 137 11.06 7.93 15.33
C TRP A 137 10.04 9.02 14.94
N GLN A 138 10.20 10.24 15.45
CA GLN A 138 9.35 11.39 15.10
C GLN A 138 9.47 11.75 13.62
N SER A 139 10.68 11.71 13.05
CA SER A 139 10.91 11.93 11.62
C SER A 139 10.20 10.87 10.78
N GLY A 140 10.18 9.62 11.25
CA GLY A 140 9.39 8.53 10.67
C GLY A 140 7.89 8.85 10.65
N VAL A 141 7.32 9.28 11.78
CA VAL A 141 5.91 9.70 11.88
C VAL A 141 5.61 10.86 10.92
N GLN A 142 6.49 11.87 10.85
CA GLN A 142 6.32 13.02 9.97
C GLN A 142 6.33 12.61 8.49
N SER A 143 7.16 11.64 8.11
CA SER A 143 7.21 11.14 6.73
C SER A 143 5.89 10.50 6.28
N MET A 144 5.14 9.90 7.22
CA MET A 144 3.84 9.28 6.95
C MET A 144 2.67 10.27 6.93
N MET A 145 2.84 11.48 7.47
CA MET A 145 1.77 12.48 7.56
C MET A 145 1.19 12.84 6.19
N VAL A 146 2.04 12.95 5.16
CA VAL A 146 1.60 13.26 3.79
C VAL A 146 0.67 12.16 3.26
N ALA A 147 0.99 10.89 3.50
CA ALA A 147 0.15 9.77 3.07
C ALA A 147 -1.21 9.78 3.79
N VAL A 148 -1.23 10.09 5.09
CA VAL A 148 -2.49 10.21 5.86
C VAL A 148 -3.38 11.32 5.31
N ILE A 149 -2.83 12.49 5.00
CA ILE A 149 -3.59 13.60 4.39
C ILE A 149 -4.21 13.17 3.07
N ILE A 150 -3.44 12.49 2.20
CA ILE A 150 -3.95 11.98 0.92
C ILE A 150 -5.12 11.01 1.13
N LEU A 151 -5.01 10.09 2.10
CA LEU A 151 -6.08 9.13 2.40
C LEU A 151 -7.36 9.81 2.88
N ILE A 152 -7.25 10.83 3.75
CA ILE A 152 -8.40 11.60 4.23
C ILE A 152 -9.10 12.32 3.08
N VAL A 153 -8.34 12.98 2.20
CA VAL A 153 -8.89 13.67 1.03
C VAL A 153 -9.53 12.67 0.06
N ALA A 154 -8.92 11.50 -0.14
CA ALA A 154 -9.47 10.44 -0.98
C ALA A 154 -10.82 9.93 -0.45
N TRP A 155 -10.97 9.77 0.87
CA TRP A 155 -12.27 9.45 1.48
C TRP A 155 -13.30 10.56 1.27
N GLY A 156 -12.89 11.83 1.33
CA GLY A 156 -13.76 12.97 0.98
C GLY A 156 -14.26 12.91 -0.47
N ILE A 157 -13.36 12.68 -1.43
CA ILE A 157 -13.72 12.52 -2.85
C ILE A 157 -14.65 11.31 -3.05
N SER A 158 -14.36 10.19 -2.38
CA SER A 158 -15.18 8.98 -2.40
C SER A 158 -16.62 9.27 -1.93
N ALA A 159 -16.78 10.02 -0.84
CA ALA A 159 -18.10 10.41 -0.34
C ALA A 159 -18.84 11.31 -1.34
N ILE A 160 -18.19 12.38 -1.84
CA ILE A 160 -18.80 13.30 -2.81
C ILE A 160 -19.19 12.58 -4.11
N THR A 161 -18.35 11.65 -4.58
CA THR A 161 -18.62 10.85 -5.79
C THR A 161 -19.87 9.98 -5.61
N LYS A 162 -20.06 9.41 -4.42
CA LYS A 162 -21.26 8.65 -4.08
C LYS A 162 -22.49 9.55 -4.00
N ASP A 163 -22.38 10.69 -3.34
CA ASP A 163 -23.50 11.63 -3.18
C ASP A 163 -23.97 12.20 -4.52
N LEU A 164 -23.04 12.46 -5.45
CA LEU A 164 -23.34 12.90 -6.82
C LEU A 164 -23.83 11.80 -7.74
N ASN A 165 -23.86 10.53 -7.28
CA ASN A 165 -24.11 9.35 -8.12
C ASN A 165 -23.26 9.36 -9.41
N THR A 166 -21.99 9.77 -9.30
CA THR A 166 -21.11 9.95 -10.46
C THR A 166 -20.95 8.65 -11.24
N ALA A 167 -20.98 7.49 -10.57
CA ALA A 167 -20.97 6.18 -11.23
C ALA A 167 -22.18 6.00 -12.14
N ASP A 168 -23.39 6.29 -11.66
CA ASP A 168 -24.62 6.15 -12.44
C ASP A 168 -24.68 7.14 -13.60
N TYR A 169 -24.18 8.37 -13.40
CA TYR A 169 -24.05 9.35 -14.47
C TYR A 169 -23.11 8.87 -15.58
N LEU A 170 -21.91 8.39 -15.23
CA LEU A 170 -20.97 7.85 -16.20
C LEU A 170 -21.55 6.65 -16.94
N ILE A 171 -22.27 5.76 -16.23
CA ILE A 171 -22.96 4.63 -16.84
C ILE A 171 -24.03 5.10 -17.82
N SER A 172 -24.82 6.12 -17.49
CA SER A 172 -25.88 6.62 -18.40
C SER A 172 -25.34 7.14 -19.75
N ILE A 173 -24.06 7.52 -19.80
CA ILE A 173 -23.39 7.97 -21.03
C ILE A 173 -22.73 6.80 -21.77
N VAL A 174 -22.36 5.75 -21.04
CA VAL A 174 -21.42 4.72 -21.50
C VAL A 174 -22.08 3.35 -21.69
N SER A 175 -23.27 3.12 -21.13
CA SER A 175 -23.99 1.84 -21.12
C SER A 175 -24.13 1.23 -22.52
N ASP A 176 -24.40 2.06 -23.53
CA ASP A 176 -24.65 1.59 -24.89
C ASP A 176 -23.36 1.41 -25.71
N SER A 177 -22.21 1.86 -25.17
CA SER A 177 -20.94 1.96 -25.90
C SER A 177 -19.86 0.99 -25.42
N ILE A 178 -19.94 0.46 -24.20
CA ILE A 178 -18.88 -0.38 -23.62
C ILE A 178 -19.39 -1.75 -23.20
N HIS A 179 -18.85 -2.79 -23.86
CA HIS A 179 -19.07 -4.16 -23.46
C HIS A 179 -18.47 -4.40 -22.05
N PRO A 180 -19.22 -4.92 -21.06
CA PRO A 180 -18.77 -5.03 -19.66
C PRO A 180 -17.44 -5.77 -19.46
N ARG A 181 -17.16 -6.78 -20.30
CA ARG A 181 -15.88 -7.51 -20.30
C ARG A 181 -14.64 -6.67 -20.66
N LEU A 182 -14.79 -5.58 -21.41
CA LEU A 182 -13.70 -4.67 -21.77
C LEU A 182 -13.41 -3.64 -20.67
N PHE A 183 -14.34 -3.47 -19.72
CA PHE A 183 -14.25 -2.46 -18.69
C PHE A 183 -12.97 -2.53 -17.84
N PRO A 184 -12.48 -3.71 -17.38
CA PRO A 184 -11.20 -3.82 -16.70
C PRO A 184 -10.01 -3.26 -17.50
N VAL A 185 -9.98 -3.50 -18.81
CA VAL A 185 -8.88 -3.06 -19.70
C VAL A 185 -8.83 -1.53 -19.78
N ILE A 186 -10.00 -0.90 -19.89
CA ILE A 186 -10.11 0.56 -19.94
C ILE A 186 -9.66 1.18 -18.62
N VAL A 187 -10.09 0.60 -17.49
CA VAL A 187 -9.65 1.02 -16.15
C VAL A 187 -8.15 0.87 -16.01
N PHE A 188 -7.55 -0.23 -16.47
CA PHE A 188 -6.09 -0.44 -16.42
C PHE A 188 -5.32 0.66 -17.15
N VAL A 189 -5.74 0.99 -18.38
CA VAL A 189 -5.08 2.04 -19.19
C VAL A 189 -5.25 3.42 -18.52
N ALA A 190 -6.45 3.73 -18.03
CA ALA A 190 -6.71 4.99 -17.32
C ALA A 190 -5.89 5.11 -16.03
N CYS A 191 -5.81 4.06 -15.22
CA CYS A 191 -4.93 4.01 -14.05
C CYS A 191 -3.47 4.23 -14.45
N GLY A 192 -3.00 3.61 -15.53
CA GLY A 192 -1.65 3.84 -16.04
C GLY A 192 -1.35 5.31 -16.33
N PHE A 193 -2.29 6.03 -16.97
CA PHE A 193 -2.13 7.47 -17.22
C PHE A 193 -2.15 8.30 -15.93
N ILE A 194 -3.06 8.01 -14.99
CA ILE A 194 -3.17 8.71 -13.72
C ILE A 194 -1.91 8.47 -12.86
N SER A 195 -1.44 7.22 -12.81
CA SER A 195 -0.25 6.80 -12.08
C SER A 195 1.02 7.44 -12.66
N PHE A 196 1.12 7.52 -13.99
CA PHE A 196 2.19 8.26 -14.67
C PHE A 196 2.15 9.76 -14.35
N ALA A 197 0.96 10.39 -14.36
CA ALA A 197 0.81 11.83 -14.11
C ALA A 197 1.02 12.22 -12.64
N THR A 198 0.56 11.38 -11.71
CA THR A 198 0.66 11.61 -10.26
C THR A 198 1.99 11.14 -9.68
N GLY A 199 2.69 10.24 -10.37
CA GLY A 199 3.94 9.65 -9.93
C GLY A 199 3.81 8.74 -8.70
N THR A 200 2.58 8.34 -8.31
CA THR A 200 2.33 7.49 -7.13
C THR A 200 1.25 6.43 -7.42
N SER A 201 1.55 5.18 -7.09
CA SER A 201 0.59 4.08 -7.23
C SER A 201 -0.51 4.13 -6.16
N TRP A 202 -0.14 4.41 -4.90
CA TRP A 202 -1.09 4.50 -3.78
C TRP A 202 -2.12 5.62 -3.96
N GLY A 203 -1.72 6.77 -4.52
CA GLY A 203 -2.64 7.87 -4.82
C GLY A 203 -3.65 7.50 -5.91
N THR A 204 -3.19 6.83 -6.96
CA THR A 204 -4.05 6.36 -8.07
C THR A 204 -5.12 5.39 -7.56
N MET A 205 -4.74 4.41 -6.73
CA MET A 205 -5.68 3.48 -6.13
C MET A 205 -6.71 4.18 -5.24
N ALA A 206 -6.27 5.16 -4.44
CA ALA A 206 -7.15 5.90 -3.53
C ALA A 206 -8.19 6.75 -4.28
N ILE A 207 -7.85 7.28 -5.45
CA ILE A 207 -8.75 8.10 -6.28
C ILE A 207 -9.69 7.22 -7.12
N VAL A 208 -9.18 6.16 -7.73
CA VAL A 208 -9.92 5.40 -8.75
C VAL A 208 -10.82 4.33 -8.14
N MET A 209 -10.41 3.63 -7.08
CA MET A 209 -11.20 2.55 -6.46
C MET A 209 -12.64 2.95 -6.09
N PRO A 210 -12.88 4.12 -5.45
CA PRO A 210 -14.23 4.55 -5.10
C PRO A 210 -15.19 4.70 -6.28
N ILE A 211 -14.66 4.95 -7.49
CA ILE A 211 -15.43 5.19 -8.70
C ILE A 211 -15.68 3.86 -9.43
N VAL A 212 -14.61 3.09 -9.66
CA VAL A 212 -14.71 1.93 -10.56
C VAL A 212 -15.38 0.72 -9.94
N ILE A 213 -15.33 0.55 -8.61
CA ILE A 213 -16.01 -0.56 -7.91
C ILE A 213 -17.53 -0.46 -8.08
N PRO A 214 -18.20 0.64 -7.70
CA PRO A 214 -19.65 0.75 -7.91
C PRO A 214 -20.00 0.73 -9.40
N MET A 215 -19.16 1.31 -10.26
CA MET A 215 -19.40 1.31 -11.70
C MET A 215 -19.35 -0.10 -12.30
N ALA A 216 -18.41 -0.95 -11.87
CA ALA A 216 -18.33 -2.35 -12.28
C ALA A 216 -19.57 -3.16 -11.83
N ALA A 217 -20.05 -2.92 -10.61
CA ALA A 217 -21.23 -3.59 -10.07
C ALA A 217 -22.51 -3.20 -10.82
N SER A 218 -22.69 -1.92 -11.13
CA SER A 218 -23.88 -1.43 -11.84
C SER A 218 -23.89 -1.85 -13.33
N ILE A 219 -22.76 -1.78 -14.04
CA ILE A 219 -22.67 -2.20 -15.47
C ILE A 219 -23.00 -3.70 -15.64
N SER A 220 -22.52 -4.54 -14.73
CA SER A 220 -22.78 -5.98 -14.77
C SER A 220 -24.23 -6.33 -14.37
N GLY A 221 -24.84 -5.55 -13.48
CA GLY A 221 -26.26 -5.66 -13.12
C GLY A 221 -27.22 -5.26 -14.24
N LEU A 222 -26.87 -4.24 -15.05
CA LEU A 222 -27.71 -3.75 -16.16
C LEU A 222 -27.85 -4.77 -17.30
N GLU A 223 -26.81 -5.54 -17.56
CA GLU A 223 -26.76 -6.55 -18.64
C GLU A 223 -27.27 -7.94 -18.20
N ASN A 224 -27.88 -8.07 -17.00
CA ASN A 224 -28.34 -9.34 -16.42
C ASN A 224 -27.28 -10.46 -16.42
N TYR A 225 -25.99 -10.11 -16.20
CA TYR A 225 -24.96 -11.14 -16.08
C TYR A 225 -25.20 -12.03 -14.87
N SER A 226 -24.81 -13.30 -14.99
CA SER A 226 -24.80 -14.24 -13.86
C SER A 226 -23.97 -13.64 -12.71
N PRO A 227 -24.36 -13.84 -11.44
CA PRO A 227 -23.58 -13.38 -10.29
C PRO A 227 -22.09 -13.75 -10.37
N ALA A 228 -21.77 -14.91 -10.95
CA ALA A 228 -20.39 -15.35 -11.16
C ALA A 228 -19.61 -14.45 -12.13
N ASP A 229 -20.21 -14.01 -13.22
CA ASP A 229 -19.57 -13.14 -14.22
C ASP A 229 -19.41 -11.72 -13.68
N THR A 230 -20.37 -11.23 -12.90
CA THR A 230 -20.27 -9.96 -12.17
C THR A 230 -19.10 -9.96 -11.21
N HIS A 231 -18.92 -11.03 -10.43
CA HIS A 231 -17.76 -11.18 -9.55
C HIS A 231 -16.45 -11.18 -10.33
N LEU A 232 -16.38 -11.87 -11.49
CA LEU A 232 -15.19 -11.87 -12.33
C LEU A 232 -14.84 -10.47 -12.86
N ILE A 233 -15.84 -9.68 -13.27
CA ILE A 233 -15.64 -8.31 -13.75
C ILE A 233 -15.14 -7.41 -12.63
N ILE A 234 -15.76 -7.47 -11.44
CA ILE A 234 -15.33 -6.68 -10.27
C ILE A 234 -13.90 -7.04 -9.87
N ILE A 235 -13.55 -8.33 -9.80
CA ILE A 235 -12.18 -8.78 -9.51
C ILE A 235 -11.21 -8.30 -10.60
N GLY A 236 -11.63 -8.33 -11.87
CA GLY A 236 -10.84 -7.83 -13.00
C GLY A 236 -10.56 -6.34 -12.88
N VAL A 237 -11.56 -5.53 -12.53
CA VAL A 237 -11.42 -4.08 -12.31
C VAL A 237 -10.51 -3.78 -11.12
N ILE A 238 -10.71 -4.46 -9.99
CA ILE A 238 -9.84 -4.32 -8.80
C ILE A 238 -8.39 -4.67 -9.18
N SER A 239 -8.18 -5.78 -9.88
CA SER A 239 -6.86 -6.21 -10.35
C SER A 239 -6.23 -5.19 -11.30
N SER A 240 -7.04 -4.54 -12.13
CA SER A 240 -6.60 -3.51 -13.08
C SER A 240 -6.16 -2.24 -12.37
N VAL A 241 -6.88 -1.81 -11.33
CA VAL A 241 -6.47 -0.67 -10.48
C VAL A 241 -5.23 -1.00 -9.65
N LEU A 242 -5.10 -2.23 -9.16
CA LEU A 242 -3.91 -2.64 -8.39
C LEU A 242 -2.66 -2.78 -9.27
N ALA A 243 -2.82 -2.99 -10.57
CA ALA A 243 -1.71 -3.20 -11.51
C ALA A 243 -1.20 -1.93 -12.18
N GLY A 244 -1.99 -0.85 -12.25
CA GLY A 244 -1.64 0.45 -12.85
C GLY A 244 -1.44 1.53 -11.81
#